data_AF-A0A935J3L1-F1
#
_entry.id   AF-A0A935J3L1-F1
#
_cell.length_a   1.000
_cell.length_b   1.000
_cell.length_c   1.000
_cell.angle_alpha   90.00
_cell.angle_beta   90.00
_cell.angle_gamma   90.00
#
_symmetry.space_group_name_H-M   'P 1'
#
loop_
_entity.id
_entity.type
_entity.pdbx_description
1 polymer ?
#
loop_
_entity_poly.entity_id
_entity_poly.type
_entity_poly.pdbx_seq_one_letter_code
_entity_poly.pdbx_strand_id
1 'polypeptide(L)'
;MPKQIPPPTPEINRLRAAAAMVAIIESDLLASKLSMERAALMASFCEWAAERPSDDPYVVKLAETVDGGLRRIKMAMSAAG
;
A
#
# COMPACT_ATOMS: atom_id res chain seq x y z
N MET A 1 6.34 -25.44 -10.39
CA MET A 1 7.50 -24.77 -9.74
C MET A 1 6.95 -23.74 -8.77
N PRO A 2 7.34 -23.73 -7.48
CA PRO A 2 6.96 -22.66 -6.58
C PRO A 2 7.52 -21.34 -7.14
N LYS A 3 6.70 -20.28 -7.17
CA LYS A 3 7.18 -18.94 -7.54
C LYS A 3 8.24 -18.54 -6.52
N GLN A 4 9.49 -18.49 -6.94
CA GLN A 4 10.59 -18.07 -6.09
C GLN A 4 10.33 -16.61 -5.70
N ILE A 5 10.25 -16.36 -4.39
CA ILE A 5 10.06 -15.01 -3.87
C ILE A 5 11.36 -14.24 -4.18
N PRO A 6 11.29 -13.07 -4.84
CA PRO A 6 12.48 -12.27 -5.10
C PRO A 6 13.21 -11.93 -3.81
N PRO A 7 14.56 -11.94 -3.83
CA PRO A 7 15.36 -11.64 -2.65
C PRO A 7 15.02 -10.25 -2.10
N PRO A 8 15.11 -10.05 -0.79
CA PRO A 8 14.80 -8.76 -0.19
C PRO A 8 15.82 -7.70 -0.64
N THR A 9 15.31 -6.60 -1.16
CA THR A 9 16.04 -5.34 -1.32
C THR A 9 15.34 -4.26 -0.50
N PRO A 10 15.99 -3.13 -0.16
CA PRO A 10 15.33 -2.03 0.55
C PRO A 10 14.05 -1.56 -0.15
N GLU A 11 14.05 -1.53 -1.49
CA GLU A 11 12.89 -1.18 -2.31
C GLU A 11 11.77 -2.21 -2.20
N ILE A 12 12.08 -3.49 -2.41
CA ILE A 12 11.09 -4.58 -2.30
C ILE A 12 10.49 -4.62 -0.90
N ASN A 13 11.31 -4.45 0.14
CA ASN A 13 10.83 -4.47 1.52
C ASN A 13 9.91 -3.29 1.83
N ARG A 14 10.27 -2.08 1.37
CA ARG A 14 9.43 -0.90 1.51
C ARG A 14 8.06 -1.10 0.86
N LEU A 15 8.03 -1.59 -0.38
CA LEU A 15 6.79 -1.86 -1.10
C LEU A 15 5.96 -3.00 -0.49
N ARG A 16 6.61 -4.07 0.02
CA ARG A 16 5.92 -5.14 0.75
C ARG A 16 5.27 -4.62 2.03
N ALA A 17 5.98 -3.75 2.77
CA ALA A 17 5.45 -3.11 3.97
C ALA A 17 4.25 -2.20 3.62
N ALA A 18 4.35 -1.41 2.56
CA ALA A 18 3.25 -0.59 2.08
C ALA A 18 2.03 -1.42 1.66
N ALA A 19 2.23 -2.53 0.93
CA ALA A 19 1.13 -3.41 0.52
C ALA A 19 0.42 -4.05 1.72
N ALA A 20 1.17 -4.47 2.74
CA ALA A 20 0.59 -4.97 3.98
C ALA A 20 -0.16 -3.87 4.75
N MET A 21 0.41 -2.67 4.80
CA MET A 21 -0.20 -1.52 5.48
C MET A 21 -1.51 -1.09 4.81
N VAL A 22 -1.56 -1.07 3.47
CA VAL A 22 -2.80 -0.83 2.69
C VAL A 22 -3.91 -1.78 3.14
N ALA A 23 -3.63 -3.09 3.23
CA ALA A 23 -4.64 -4.07 3.65
C ALA A 23 -5.16 -3.81 5.08
N ILE A 24 -4.28 -3.39 5.98
CA ILE A 24 -4.64 -3.02 7.36
C ILE A 24 -5.55 -1.77 7.36
N ILE A 25 -5.17 -0.72 6.62
CA ILE A 25 -5.95 0.52 6.55
C ILE A 25 -7.35 0.23 6.00
N GLU A 26 -7.47 -0.53 4.91
CA GLU A 26 -8.76 -0.87 4.31
C GLU A 26 -9.67 -1.63 5.29
N SER A 27 -9.13 -2.65 5.95
CA SER A 27 -9.87 -3.44 6.94
C SER A 27 -10.30 -2.60 8.14
N ASP A 28 -9.40 -1.80 8.70
CA ASP A 28 -9.67 -1.07 9.94
C ASP A 28 -10.51 0.20 9.71
N LEU A 29 -10.47 0.81 8.52
CA LEU A 29 -11.43 1.85 8.13
C LEU A 29 -12.84 1.28 8.03
N LEU A 30 -13.03 0.15 7.35
CA LEU A 30 -14.33 -0.52 7.24
C LEU A 30 -14.89 -0.93 8.61
N ALA A 31 -14.01 -1.38 9.51
CA ALA A 31 -14.38 -1.75 10.88
C ALA A 31 -14.53 -0.54 11.83
N SER A 32 -14.33 0.70 11.36
CA SER A 32 -14.30 1.92 12.20
C SER A 32 -13.30 1.84 13.38
N LYS A 33 -12.22 1.08 13.22
CA LYS A 33 -11.14 0.90 14.23
C LYS A 33 -9.97 1.86 14.01
N LEU A 34 -9.94 2.52 12.85
CA LEU A 34 -8.91 3.47 12.46
C LEU A 34 -9.54 4.84 12.20
N SER A 35 -9.02 5.89 12.83
CA SER A 35 -9.46 7.27 12.54
C SER A 35 -8.99 7.70 11.14
N MET A 36 -9.73 8.63 10.51
CA MET A 36 -9.36 9.17 9.21
C MET A 36 -7.97 9.82 9.20
N GLU A 37 -7.62 10.56 10.26
CA GLU A 37 -6.31 11.20 10.38
C GLU A 37 -5.17 10.16 10.43
N ARG A 38 -5.35 9.08 11.21
CA ARG A 38 -4.35 8.02 11.29
C ARG A 38 -4.26 7.24 9.98
N ALA A 39 -5.39 6.99 9.32
CA ALA A 39 -5.44 6.38 8.00
C ALA A 39 -4.70 7.24 6.95
N ALA A 40 -4.89 8.56 6.98
CA ALA A 40 -4.18 9.50 6.09
C ALA A 40 -2.67 9.41 6.28
N LEU A 41 -2.20 9.46 7.54
CA LEU A 41 -0.77 9.38 7.84
C LEU A 41 -0.15 8.06 7.36
N MET A 42 -0.84 6.93 7.56
CA MET A 42 -0.39 5.63 7.09
C MET A 42 -0.40 5.55 5.55
N ALA A 43 -1.41 6.15 4.91
CA ALA A 43 -1.48 6.24 3.45
C ALA A 43 -0.30 7.06 2.88
N SER A 44 0.13 8.13 3.54
CA SER A 44 1.30 8.92 3.09
C SER A 44 2.60 8.11 3.03
N PHE A 45 2.80 7.16 3.95
CA PHE A 45 3.93 6.22 3.85
C PHE A 45 3.81 5.33 2.61
N CYS A 46 2.60 4.84 2.33
CA CYS A 46 2.35 3.98 1.18
C CYS A 46 2.53 4.72 -0.16
N GLU A 47 2.14 5.99 -0.23
CA GLU A 47 2.38 6.87 -1.38
C GLU A 47 3.87 7.06 -1.64
N TRP A 48 4.62 7.47 -0.63
CA TRP A 48 6.07 7.61 -0.72
C TRP A 48 6.77 6.30 -1.13
N ALA A 49 6.25 5.16 -0.63
CA ALA A 49 6.80 3.86 -0.97
C ALA A 49 6.69 3.51 -2.45
N ALA A 50 5.59 3.94 -3.10
CA ALA A 50 5.24 3.65 -4.49
C ALA A 50 5.75 4.70 -5.49
N GLU A 51 6.15 5.89 -5.04
CA GLU A 51 6.57 7.02 -5.91
C GLU A 51 7.84 6.76 -6.75
N ARG A 52 8.54 5.63 -6.54
CA ARG A 52 9.83 5.37 -7.19
C ARG A 52 9.65 4.50 -8.45
N PRO A 53 10.02 5.01 -9.63
CA PRO A 53 10.00 4.23 -10.85
C PRO A 53 11.05 3.11 -10.79
N SER A 54 10.69 1.93 -11.29
CA SER A 54 11.56 0.76 -11.38
C SER A 54 11.25 0.02 -12.68
N ASP A 55 12.29 -0.51 -13.33
CA ASP A 55 12.14 -1.35 -14.52
C ASP A 55 11.96 -2.84 -14.16
N ASP A 56 12.10 -3.20 -12.88
CA ASP A 56 11.87 -4.57 -12.42
C ASP A 56 10.36 -4.89 -12.43
N PRO A 57 9.89 -5.85 -13.24
CA PRO A 57 8.47 -6.17 -13.33
C PRO A 57 7.81 -6.58 -12.01
N TYR A 58 8.58 -7.19 -11.09
CA TYR A 58 8.07 -7.55 -9.77
C TYR A 58 7.84 -6.30 -8.90
N VAL A 59 8.78 -5.36 -8.94
CA VAL A 59 8.68 -4.08 -8.22
C VAL A 59 7.52 -3.26 -8.78
N VAL A 60 7.40 -3.17 -10.11
CA VAL A 60 6.28 -2.50 -10.79
C VAL A 60 4.94 -3.07 -10.33
N LYS A 61 4.77 -4.39 -10.38
CA LYS A 61 3.51 -5.03 -9.96
C LYS A 61 3.18 -4.78 -8.48
N LEU A 62 4.20 -4.73 -7.63
CA LEU A 62 4.01 -4.47 -6.21
C LEU A 62 3.61 -3.01 -5.97
N ALA A 63 4.22 -2.06 -6.70
CA ALA A 63 3.81 -0.65 -6.69
C ALA A 63 2.38 -0.47 -7.19
N GLU A 64 1.99 -1.12 -8.29
CA GLU A 64 0.61 -1.11 -8.79
C GLU A 64 -0.40 -1.62 -7.76
N THR A 65 -0.02 -2.64 -6.99
CA THR A 65 -0.85 -3.17 -5.90
C THR A 65 -1.07 -2.12 -4.81
N VAL A 66 0.00 -1.41 -4.43
CA VAL A 66 -0.05 -0.31 -3.45
C VAL A 66 -0.92 0.83 -3.97
N ASP A 67 -0.71 1.28 -5.21
CA ASP A 67 -1.46 2.36 -5.85
C ASP A 67 -2.96 2.06 -5.96
N GLY A 68 -3.28 0.82 -6.35
CA GLY A 68 -4.67 0.36 -6.41
C GLY A 68 -5.37 0.41 -5.06
N GLY A 69 -4.67 0.04 -3.99
CA GLY A 69 -5.20 0.13 -2.62
C GLY A 69 -5.30 1.55 -2.09
N LEU A 70 -4.28 2.38 -2.33
CA LEU A 70 -4.32 3.81 -2.01
C LEU A 70 -5.55 4.50 -2.62
N ARG A 71 -5.88 4.17 -3.87
CA ARG A 71 -7.08 4.70 -4.54
C ARG A 71 -8.36 4.32 -3.80
N ARG A 72 -8.48 3.05 -3.37
CA ARG A 72 -9.65 2.58 -2.60
C ARG A 72 -9.73 3.22 -1.22
N ILE A 73 -8.61 3.38 -0.52
CA ILE A 73 -8.53 4.09 0.76
C ILE A 73 -9.01 5.53 0.60
N LYS A 74 -8.51 6.27 -0.40
CA LYS A 74 -8.93 7.65 -0.69
C LYS A 74 -10.44 7.73 -0.96
N MET A 75 -10.98 6.82 -1.77
CA MET A 75 -12.42 6.74 -2.03
C MET A 75 -13.24 6.50 -0.75
N ALA A 76 -12.80 5.56 0.10
CA ALA A 76 -13.48 5.26 1.36
C ALA A 76 -13.48 6.46 2.32
N MET A 77 -12.36 7.18 2.40
CA MET A 77 -12.24 8.38 3.22
C MET A 77 -13.10 9.54 2.70
N SER A 78 -13.19 9.73 1.38
CA SER A 78 -14.05 10.76 0.79
C SER A 78 -15.55 10.47 0.96
N ALA A 79 -15.95 9.20 1.04
CA ALA A 79 -17.34 8.81 1.27
C ALA A 79 -17.79 8.93 2.74
N ALA A 80 -16.84 9.07 3.67
CA ALA A 80 -17.08 9.16 5.11
C ALA A 80 -17.12 10.61 5.65
N GLY A 81 -16.87 11.60 4.78
CA GLY A 81 -17.00 13.04 5.07
C GLY A 81 -18.29 13.62 4.50
#